data_AF-A0A3D5BJ69-F1
#
_entry.id   AF-A0A3D5BJ69-F1
#
_cell.length_a   1.000
_cell.length_b   1.000
_cell.length_c   1.000
_cell.angle_alpha   90.00
_cell.angle_beta   90.00
_cell.angle_gamma   90.00
#
_symmetry.space_group_name_H-M   'P 1'
#
loop_
_entity.id
_entity.type
_entity.pdbx_description
1 polymer ?
#
loop_
_entity_poly.entity_id
_entity_poly.type
_entity_poly.pdbx_seq_one_letter_code
_entity_poly.pdbx_strand_id
1 'polypeptide(L)'
;MKISVMRQLLTVVVVFGLSGTPLLALAGPDEFQLQMIRKLQQAKQKLKQAEAAAGAERQKLVAEHMQMMRSNMDKMEKMKPQPGMSMQQHEEWIQQHHQLMSDMMGQMMTDHHLIMSSDCVKK
;
A
#
# COMPACT_ATOMS: atom_id res chain seq x y z
N MET A 1 53.49 30.66 -34.27
CA MET A 1 52.83 31.90 -33.80
C MET A 1 51.98 31.57 -32.58
N LYS A 2 52.27 32.29 -31.48
CA LYS A 2 51.41 32.71 -30.35
C LYS A 2 50.56 31.66 -29.62
N ILE A 3 51.18 31.17 -28.55
CA ILE A 3 50.60 30.76 -27.26
C ILE A 3 49.49 31.74 -26.86
N SER A 4 48.31 31.21 -26.52
CA SER A 4 47.24 31.98 -25.88
C SER A 4 46.79 31.27 -24.59
N VAL A 5 47.21 31.86 -23.47
CA VAL A 5 46.47 32.00 -22.20
C VAL A 5 46.03 30.68 -21.53
N MET A 6 46.86 30.05 -20.70
CA MET A 6 47.11 30.36 -19.28
C MET A 6 45.84 30.35 -18.39
N ARG A 7 45.80 29.34 -17.50
CA ARG A 7 45.27 29.39 -16.12
C ARG A 7 43.75 29.27 -15.93
N GLN A 8 43.31 28.07 -15.53
CA GLN A 8 42.81 27.84 -14.16
C GLN A 8 42.53 26.33 -13.94
N LEU A 9 43.46 25.68 -13.24
CA LEU A 9 43.21 24.42 -12.55
C LEU A 9 42.35 24.75 -11.33
N LEU A 10 41.08 24.35 -11.36
CA LEU A 10 40.25 24.22 -10.15
C LEU A 10 39.89 22.75 -9.98
N THR A 11 40.86 22.02 -9.43
CA THR A 11 40.69 20.66 -8.95
C THR A 11 39.88 20.74 -7.65
N VAL A 12 38.56 20.57 -7.75
CA VAL A 12 37.69 20.44 -6.57
C VAL A 12 37.75 18.98 -6.11
N VAL A 13 38.68 18.70 -5.20
CA VAL A 13 38.72 17.45 -4.45
C VAL A 13 37.63 17.53 -3.38
N VAL A 14 36.48 16.93 -3.67
CA VAL A 14 35.44 16.70 -2.67
C VAL A 14 35.83 15.46 -1.86
N VAL A 15 36.51 15.68 -0.73
CA VAL A 15 36.65 14.67 0.31
C VAL A 15 35.36 14.71 1.14
N PHE A 16 34.40 13.84 0.81
CA PHE A 16 33.35 13.48 1.77
C PHE A 16 33.92 12.43 2.73
N GLY A 17 34.54 12.93 3.78
CA GLY A 17 34.89 12.15 4.95
C GLY A 17 33.62 11.74 5.71
N LEU A 18 33.50 10.43 5.90
CA LEU A 18 32.94 9.74 7.07
C LEU A 18 31.77 10.44 7.80
N SER A 19 30.57 9.90 7.62
CA SER A 19 29.82 9.42 8.77
C SER A 19 29.00 8.23 8.32
N GLY A 20 29.36 7.04 8.81
CA GLY A 20 28.44 5.91 8.78
C GLY A 20 27.21 6.36 9.57
N THR A 21 26.14 6.69 8.87
CA THR A 21 24.84 6.77 9.51
C THR A 21 24.61 5.39 10.12
N PRO A 22 24.22 5.29 11.40
CA PRO A 22 23.62 4.05 11.85
C PRO A 22 22.48 3.80 10.87
N LEU A 23 22.52 2.66 10.19
CA LEU A 23 21.34 2.12 9.53
C LEU A 23 20.30 2.03 10.64
N LEU A 24 19.51 3.09 10.79
CA LEU A 24 18.22 3.01 11.42
C LEU A 24 17.58 1.87 10.68
N ALA A 25 17.41 0.74 11.37
CA ALA A 25 16.49 -0.27 10.93
C ALA A 25 15.14 0.46 10.88
N LEU A 26 14.85 1.11 9.75
CA LEU A 26 13.51 1.52 9.40
C LEU A 26 12.75 0.21 9.46
N ALA A 27 12.00 0.04 10.54
CA ALA A 27 11.13 -1.09 10.72
C ALA A 27 9.96 -0.86 9.77
N GLY A 28 10.22 -1.12 8.49
CA GLY A 28 9.20 -1.15 7.46
C GLY A 28 8.14 -2.19 7.80
N PRO A 29 7.03 -2.20 7.05
CA PRO A 29 5.93 -3.10 7.32
C PRO A 29 6.43 -4.55 7.40
N ASP A 30 5.97 -5.29 8.40
CA ASP A 30 6.35 -6.69 8.53
C ASP A 30 5.83 -7.52 7.32
N GLU A 31 6.32 -8.75 7.17
CA GLU A 31 5.95 -9.59 6.03
C GLU A 31 4.44 -9.84 5.93
N PHE A 32 3.73 -9.91 7.05
CA PHE A 32 2.27 -10.08 7.07
C PHE A 32 1.57 -8.80 6.60
N GLN A 33 2.03 -7.63 7.02
CA GLN A 33 1.53 -6.34 6.53
C GLN A 33 1.79 -6.17 5.03
N LEU A 34 2.99 -6.49 4.55
CA LEU A 34 3.30 -6.45 3.12
C LEU A 34 2.41 -7.41 2.31
N GLN A 35 2.18 -8.62 2.82
CA GLN A 35 1.28 -9.56 2.16
C GLN A 35 -0.16 -9.01 2.13
N MET A 36 -0.62 -8.39 3.21
CA MET A 36 -1.94 -7.82 3.29
C MET A 36 -2.12 -6.63 2.33
N ILE A 37 -1.13 -5.75 2.24
CA ILE A 37 -1.10 -4.64 1.26
C ILE A 37 -1.35 -5.18 -0.15
N ARG A 38 -0.62 -6.23 -0.55
CA ARG A 38 -0.78 -6.84 -1.88
C ARG A 38 -2.18 -7.42 -2.10
N LYS A 39 -2.74 -8.10 -1.10
CA LYS A 39 -4.09 -8.69 -1.17
C LYS A 39 -5.18 -7.63 -1.27
N LEU A 40 -5.06 -6.54 -0.52
CA LEU A 40 -5.99 -5.41 -0.62
C LEU A 40 -5.86 -4.68 -1.95
N GLN A 41 -4.65 -4.57 -2.51
CA GLN A 41 -4.46 -4.02 -3.86
C GLN A 41 -5.11 -4.89 -4.94
N GLN A 42 -4.99 -6.23 -4.83
CA GLN A 42 -5.65 -7.17 -5.74
C GLN A 42 -7.18 -7.06 -5.64
N ALA A 43 -7.71 -7.00 -4.42
CA ALA A 43 -9.14 -6.78 -4.18
C ALA A 43 -9.61 -5.44 -4.82
N LYS A 44 -8.85 -4.37 -4.62
CA LYS A 44 -9.14 -3.04 -5.18
C LYS A 44 -9.13 -3.03 -6.71
N GLN A 45 -8.23 -3.80 -7.33
CA GLN A 45 -8.23 -3.95 -8.79
C GLN A 45 -9.47 -4.66 -9.29
N LYS A 46 -9.93 -5.72 -8.60
CA LYS A 46 -11.18 -6.41 -8.95
C LYS A 46 -12.40 -5.51 -8.78
N LEU A 47 -12.43 -4.72 -7.70
CA LEU A 47 -13.49 -3.73 -7.48
C LEU A 47 -13.54 -2.71 -8.63
N LYS A 48 -12.39 -2.18 -9.08
CA LYS A 48 -12.33 -1.29 -10.25
C LYS A 48 -12.86 -1.94 -11.53
N GLN A 49 -12.60 -3.24 -11.73
CA GLN A 49 -13.17 -3.99 -12.85
C GLN A 49 -14.70 -4.07 -12.73
N ALA A 50 -15.22 -4.30 -11.52
CA ALA A 50 -16.65 -4.31 -11.25
C ALA A 50 -17.30 -2.94 -11.51
N GLU A 51 -16.67 -1.84 -11.07
CA GLU A 51 -17.13 -0.47 -11.35
C GLU A 51 -17.26 -0.19 -12.85
N ALA A 52 -16.28 -0.65 -13.64
CA ALA A 52 -16.25 -0.46 -15.09
C ALA A 52 -17.17 -1.42 -15.86
N ALA A 53 -17.51 -2.58 -15.30
CA ALA A 53 -18.40 -3.56 -15.91
C ALA A 53 -19.88 -3.18 -15.74
N ALA A 54 -20.79 -3.91 -16.39
CA ALA A 54 -22.23 -3.74 -16.27
C ALA A 54 -22.96 -5.10 -16.21
N GLY A 55 -24.23 -5.07 -15.79
CA GLY A 55 -25.11 -6.24 -15.81
C GLY A 55 -24.56 -7.45 -15.03
N ALA A 56 -24.70 -8.63 -15.62
CA ALA A 56 -24.28 -9.90 -15.00
C ALA A 56 -22.78 -9.96 -14.71
N GLU A 57 -21.94 -9.37 -15.55
CA GLU A 57 -20.48 -9.37 -15.34
C GLU A 57 -20.10 -8.50 -14.14
N ARG A 58 -20.73 -7.34 -13.96
CA ARG A 58 -20.56 -6.55 -12.73
C ARG A 58 -20.93 -7.36 -11.50
N GLN A 59 -22.08 -8.03 -11.51
CA GLN A 59 -22.54 -8.83 -10.36
C GLN A 59 -21.55 -9.94 -10.01
N LYS A 60 -21.01 -10.64 -11.02
CA LYS A 60 -19.99 -11.66 -10.83
C LYS A 60 -18.71 -11.08 -10.21
N LEU A 61 -18.21 -9.96 -10.74
CA LEU A 61 -16.99 -9.32 -10.24
C LEU A 61 -17.15 -8.77 -8.81
N VAL A 62 -18.32 -8.23 -8.46
CA VAL A 62 -18.65 -7.82 -7.08
C VAL A 62 -18.67 -9.05 -6.15
N ALA A 63 -19.27 -10.17 -6.57
CA ALA A 63 -19.30 -11.38 -5.76
C ALA A 63 -17.88 -11.95 -5.51
N GLU A 64 -17.03 -11.96 -6.55
CA GLU A 64 -15.62 -12.34 -6.42
C GLU A 64 -14.85 -11.39 -5.49
N HIS A 65 -15.08 -10.08 -5.61
CA HIS A 65 -14.49 -9.07 -4.74
C HIS A 65 -14.89 -9.29 -3.27
N MET A 66 -16.17 -9.52 -3.00
CA MET A 66 -16.68 -9.83 -1.65
C MET A 66 -16.04 -11.06 -1.03
N GLN A 67 -15.81 -12.11 -1.82
CA GLN A 67 -15.11 -13.30 -1.34
C GLN A 67 -13.66 -12.99 -0.94
N MET A 68 -12.97 -12.17 -1.73
CA MET A 68 -11.61 -11.71 -1.39
C MET A 68 -11.63 -10.84 -0.12
N MET A 69 -12.57 -9.92 0.00
CA MET A 69 -12.71 -9.06 1.18
C MET A 69 -12.95 -9.86 2.45
N ARG A 70 -13.82 -10.88 2.40
CA ARG A 70 -14.04 -11.79 3.55
C ARG A 70 -12.77 -12.54 3.93
N SER A 71 -12.04 -13.08 2.95
CA SER A 71 -10.76 -13.77 3.22
C SER A 71 -9.68 -12.84 3.75
N ASN A 72 -9.67 -11.58 3.33
CA ASN A 72 -8.72 -10.57 3.79
C ASN A 72 -9.05 -10.12 5.21
N MET A 73 -10.33 -9.93 5.54
CA MET A 73 -10.80 -9.62 6.88
C MET A 73 -10.40 -10.71 7.89
N ASP A 74 -10.66 -11.99 7.56
CA ASP A 74 -10.29 -13.13 8.41
C ASP A 74 -8.78 -13.18 8.72
N LYS A 75 -7.95 -12.73 7.77
CA LYS A 75 -6.49 -12.67 7.94
C LYS A 75 -6.09 -11.44 8.75
N MET A 76 -6.73 -10.30 8.51
CA MET A 76 -6.44 -9.06 9.20
C MET A 76 -6.74 -9.16 10.70
N GLU A 77 -7.89 -9.76 11.06
CA GLU A 77 -8.26 -10.03 12.47
C GLU A 77 -7.20 -10.86 13.21
N LYS A 78 -6.53 -11.77 12.49
CA LYS A 78 -5.51 -12.67 13.06
C LYS A 78 -4.11 -12.04 13.11
N MET A 79 -3.91 -10.87 12.50
CA MET A 79 -2.61 -10.19 12.53
C MET A 79 -2.33 -9.68 13.95
N LYS A 80 -1.10 -9.91 14.41
CA LYS A 80 -0.61 -9.45 15.70
C LYS A 80 0.77 -8.82 15.52
N PRO A 81 1.14 -7.84 16.34
CA PRO A 81 2.51 -7.32 16.35
C PRO A 81 3.48 -8.43 16.74
N GLN A 82 4.73 -8.36 16.25
CA GLN A 82 5.72 -9.35 16.62
C GLN A 82 6.11 -9.23 18.11
N PRO A 83 6.39 -10.35 18.79
CA PRO A 83 6.87 -10.31 20.17
C PRO A 83 8.22 -9.60 20.24
N GLY A 84 8.41 -8.77 21.27
CA GLY A 84 9.68 -8.08 21.50
C GLY A 84 9.91 -6.83 20.62
N MET A 85 8.91 -6.36 19.87
CA MET A 85 8.96 -5.06 19.22
C MET A 85 9.22 -3.93 20.25
N SER A 86 9.98 -2.91 19.84
CA SER A 86 10.10 -1.68 20.62
C SER A 86 8.77 -0.91 20.62
N MET A 87 8.59 0.04 21.54
CA MET A 87 7.38 0.87 21.60
C MET A 87 7.13 1.63 20.29
N GLN A 88 8.17 2.16 19.66
CA GLN A 88 8.05 2.86 18.38
C GLN A 88 7.61 1.90 17.26
N GLN A 89 8.21 0.71 17.17
CA GLN A 89 7.83 -0.30 16.17
C GLN A 89 6.39 -0.78 16.37
N HIS A 90 5.95 -0.88 17.63
CA HIS A 90 4.58 -1.23 17.97
C HIS A 90 3.58 -0.15 17.51
N GLU A 91 3.92 1.13 17.72
CA GLU A 91 3.09 2.24 17.26
C GLU A 91 3.01 2.31 15.72
N GLU A 92 4.14 2.17 15.03
CA GLU A 92 4.18 2.07 13.57
C GLU A 92 3.34 0.88 13.06
N TRP A 93 3.42 -0.26 13.74
CA TRP A 93 2.60 -1.44 13.41
C TRP A 93 1.10 -1.15 13.56
N ILE A 94 0.67 -0.49 14.64
CA ILE A 94 -0.73 -0.11 14.87
C ILE A 94 -1.22 0.84 13.77
N GLN A 95 -0.40 1.83 13.40
CA GLN A 95 -0.75 2.79 12.36
C GLN A 95 -0.95 2.09 11.00
N GLN A 96 -0.03 1.19 10.63
CA GLN A 96 -0.17 0.40 9.41
C GLN A 96 -1.39 -0.53 9.46
N HIS A 97 -1.67 -1.17 10.59
CA HIS A 97 -2.87 -1.99 10.75
C HIS A 97 -4.16 -1.17 10.58
N HIS A 98 -4.23 0.04 11.15
CA HIS A 98 -5.37 0.94 10.97
C HIS A 98 -5.53 1.38 9.51
N GLN A 99 -4.42 1.66 8.82
CA GLN A 99 -4.46 2.02 7.40
C GLN A 99 -5.05 0.88 6.55
N LEU A 100 -4.64 -0.37 6.82
CA LEU A 100 -5.17 -1.55 6.13
C LEU A 100 -6.67 -1.74 6.39
N MET A 101 -7.11 -1.55 7.63
CA MET A 101 -8.54 -1.57 7.99
C MET A 101 -9.31 -0.48 7.26
N SER A 102 -8.78 0.74 7.21
CA SER A 102 -9.39 1.87 6.50
C SER A 102 -9.55 1.59 5.00
N ASP A 103 -8.49 1.08 4.35
CA ASP A 103 -8.52 0.73 2.93
C ASP A 103 -9.53 -0.39 2.62
N MET A 104 -9.68 -1.35 3.53
CA MET A 104 -10.68 -2.41 3.44
C MET A 104 -12.10 -1.87 3.60
N MET A 105 -12.35 -1.02 4.59
CA MET A 105 -13.65 -0.37 4.79
C MET A 105 -14.04 0.49 3.59
N GLY A 106 -13.10 1.24 3.01
CA GLY A 106 -13.32 2.03 1.80
C GLY A 106 -13.80 1.19 0.62
N GLN A 107 -13.20 0.01 0.41
CA GLN A 107 -13.62 -0.91 -0.65
C GLN A 107 -15.03 -1.47 -0.43
N MET A 108 -15.38 -1.84 0.81
CA MET A 108 -16.73 -2.32 1.12
C MET A 108 -17.81 -1.24 0.93
N MET A 109 -17.48 0.03 1.21
CA MET A 109 -18.40 1.14 0.95
C MET A 109 -18.67 1.32 -0.54
N THR A 110 -17.64 1.20 -1.38
CA THR A 110 -17.80 1.22 -2.83
C THR A 110 -18.65 0.06 -3.32
N ASP A 111 -18.42 -1.15 -2.82
CA ASP A 111 -19.27 -2.30 -3.15
C ASP A 111 -20.74 -2.05 -2.80
N HIS A 112 -21.01 -1.53 -1.60
CA HIS A 112 -22.36 -1.21 -1.16
C HIS A 112 -23.04 -0.23 -2.13
N HIS A 113 -22.33 0.81 -2.55
CA HIS A 113 -22.81 1.76 -3.55
C HIS A 113 -23.09 1.09 -4.92
N LEU A 114 -22.21 0.20 -5.39
CA LEU A 114 -22.40 -0.54 -6.65
C LEU A 114 -23.64 -1.45 -6.61
N ILE A 115 -23.89 -2.11 -5.47
CA ILE A 115 -25.06 -2.97 -5.29
C ILE A 115 -26.33 -2.11 -5.29
N MET A 116 -26.36 -1.05 -4.47
CA MET A 116 -27.52 -0.15 -4.38
C MET A 116 -27.86 0.53 -5.71
N SER A 117 -26.85 0.96 -6.47
CA SER A 117 -27.04 1.57 -7.79
C SER A 117 -27.51 0.57 -8.85
N SER A 118 -27.12 -0.71 -8.74
CA SER A 118 -27.56 -1.76 -9.67
C SER A 118 -28.99 -2.23 -9.40
N ASP A 119 -29.46 -2.16 -8.15
CA ASP A 119 -30.82 -2.53 -7.74
C ASP A 119 -31.84 -1.40 -8.00
N CYS A 120 -31.42 -0.14 -7.94
CA CYS A 120 -32.29 1.02 -8.22
C CYS A 120 -32.73 1.13 -9.69
N VAL A 121 -31.96 0.57 -10.64
CA VAL A 121 -32.25 0.64 -12.09
C VAL A 121 -33.31 -0.39 -12.54
N LYS A 122 -33.79 -1.26 -11.65
CA LYS A 122 -34.82 -2.28 -11.95
C LYS A 122 -36.26 -1.89 -11.56
N LYS A 123 -36.54 -0.63 -11.27
CA LYS A 123 -37.90 -0.17 -10.93
C LYS A 123 -38.50 0.76 -11.97
#